data_AF-A0A848Z6N2-F1
#
_entry.id   AF-A0A848Z6N2-F1
#
_cell.length_a   1.000
_cell.length_b   1.000
_cell.length_c   1.000
_cell.angle_alpha   90.00
_cell.angle_beta   90.00
_cell.angle_gamma   90.00
#
_symmetry.space_group_name_H-M   'P 1'
#
loop_
_entity.id
_entity.type
_entity.pdbx_description
1 polymer ?
#
loop_
_entity_poly.entity_id
_entity_poly.type
_entity_poly.pdbx_seq_one_letter_code
_entity_poly.pdbx_strand_id
1 'polypeptide(L)'
;SAALTAADSVRERISERLQCKPEAVAAIADFKPDAPLPDEATVTAQLDRVIREREGMGPVNLRAETEAAELDQQIAGMIAERDDLLAAIARLRQGIGNLNREARERLLASFDTVDRHFRDLFARLFGGGRAHLKLTEADDPLDAGLEIFASPPGKRLQHLSLLSGGEQALTALALLFAAFLTRPAPICVLDEVDAPLDDANVDRFCALIADLARDEATRFLVITHHRMTMARVDRLYGVTMPERGVSQLVSVDLQRAEEIRQTA
;
A
#
# COMPACT_ATOMS: atom_id res chain seq x y z
N SER A 1 -96.65 16.94 9.03
CA SER A 1 -95.42 17.21 9.79
C SER A 1 -94.26 16.30 9.38
N ALA A 2 -94.46 15.04 8.99
CA ALA A 2 -93.36 14.12 8.63
C ALA A 2 -92.49 14.52 7.40
N ALA A 3 -93.07 15.09 6.34
CA ALA A 3 -92.32 15.48 5.14
C ALA A 3 -91.37 16.66 5.37
N LEU A 4 -91.74 17.60 6.24
CA LEU A 4 -90.89 18.72 6.65
C LEU A 4 -89.69 18.21 7.46
N THR A 5 -89.94 17.31 8.41
CA THR A 5 -88.88 16.66 9.19
C THR A 5 -87.91 15.86 8.33
N ALA A 6 -88.38 15.22 7.25
CA ALA A 6 -87.53 14.52 6.30
C ALA A 6 -86.70 15.48 5.42
N ALA A 7 -87.29 16.60 4.99
CA ALA A 7 -86.56 17.62 4.23
C ALA A 7 -85.47 18.30 5.07
N ASP A 8 -85.77 18.55 6.35
CA ASP A 8 -84.81 19.15 7.28
C ASP A 8 -83.66 18.19 7.61
N SER A 9 -83.93 16.90 7.78
CA SER A 9 -82.86 15.91 8.01
C SER A 9 -81.94 15.70 6.80
N VAL A 10 -82.48 15.81 5.58
CA VAL A 10 -81.68 15.80 4.35
C VAL A 10 -80.82 17.06 4.27
N ARG A 11 -81.37 18.23 4.64
CA ARG A 11 -80.62 19.49 4.69
C ARG A 11 -79.47 19.44 5.69
N GLU A 12 -79.69 18.87 6.87
CA GLU A 12 -78.65 18.67 7.89
C GLU A 12 -77.55 17.73 7.37
N ARG A 13 -77.91 16.58 6.78
CA ARG A 13 -76.94 15.63 6.20
C ARG A 13 -76.08 16.25 5.10
N ILE A 14 -76.67 17.07 4.23
CA ILE A 14 -75.94 17.79 3.17
C ILE A 14 -74.94 18.76 3.81
N SER A 15 -75.36 19.50 4.81
CA SER A 15 -74.49 20.44 5.52
C SER A 15 -73.33 19.73 6.23
N GLU A 16 -73.56 18.60 6.87
CA GLU A 16 -72.51 17.87 7.60
C GLU A 16 -71.52 17.18 6.66
N ARG A 17 -72.01 16.47 5.63
CA ARG A 17 -71.15 15.65 4.78
C ARG A 17 -70.50 16.40 3.62
N LEU A 18 -71.20 17.40 3.06
CA LEU A 18 -70.74 18.15 1.89
C LEU A 18 -70.38 19.60 2.22
N GLN A 19 -70.57 20.05 3.47
CA GLN A 19 -70.25 21.40 3.94
C GLN A 19 -70.85 22.51 3.04
N CYS A 20 -72.03 22.29 2.48
CA CYS A 20 -72.69 23.20 1.55
C CYS A 20 -74.21 23.30 1.78
N LYS A 21 -74.86 24.26 1.11
CA LYS A 21 -76.33 24.40 1.10
C LYS A 21 -76.95 23.46 0.05
N PRO A 22 -78.22 23.03 0.20
CA PRO A 22 -78.89 22.13 -0.75
C PRO A 22 -78.84 22.60 -2.22
N GLU A 23 -78.95 23.90 -2.44
CA GLU A 23 -78.91 24.53 -3.77
C GLU A 23 -77.55 24.38 -4.46
N ALA A 24 -76.46 24.22 -3.69
CA ALA A 24 -75.10 24.09 -4.21
C ALA A 24 -74.71 22.63 -4.51
N VAL A 25 -75.49 21.64 -4.07
CA VAL A 25 -75.17 20.21 -4.22
C VAL A 25 -75.10 19.81 -5.69
N ALA A 26 -76.04 20.28 -6.51
CA ALA A 26 -76.05 20.00 -7.94
C ALA A 26 -74.79 20.54 -8.65
N ALA A 27 -74.30 21.71 -8.23
CA ALA A 27 -73.08 22.28 -8.77
C ALA A 27 -71.82 21.50 -8.35
N ILE A 28 -71.77 21.00 -7.11
CA ILE A 28 -70.65 20.19 -6.60
C ILE A 28 -70.61 18.81 -7.27
N ALA A 29 -71.77 18.23 -7.56
CA ALA A 29 -71.90 16.96 -8.28
C ALA A 29 -71.74 17.12 -9.80
N ASP A 30 -71.40 18.33 -10.29
CA ASP A 30 -71.34 18.69 -11.71
C ASP A 30 -72.60 18.28 -12.51
N PHE A 31 -73.76 18.39 -11.85
CA PHE A 31 -75.05 17.95 -12.37
C PHE A 31 -75.81 19.14 -12.96
N LYS A 32 -76.25 19.02 -14.22
CA LYS A 32 -77.06 20.05 -14.88
C LYS A 32 -78.52 19.98 -14.40
N PRO A 33 -79.21 21.11 -14.18
CA PRO A 33 -80.57 21.13 -13.63
C PRO A 33 -81.61 20.29 -14.40
N ASP A 34 -81.42 20.13 -15.72
CA ASP A 34 -82.34 19.45 -16.64
C ASP A 34 -81.90 18.04 -17.05
N ALA A 35 -80.83 17.49 -16.45
CA ALA A 35 -80.39 16.13 -16.74
C ALA A 35 -81.23 15.10 -15.94
N PRO A 36 -81.57 13.92 -16.52
CA PRO A 36 -82.26 12.87 -15.77
C PRO A 36 -81.38 12.40 -14.62
N LEU A 37 -81.93 12.38 -13.41
CA LEU A 37 -81.22 11.91 -12.22
C LEU A 37 -80.74 10.47 -12.44
N PRO A 38 -79.48 10.16 -12.09
CA PRO A 38 -78.96 8.81 -12.19
C PRO A 38 -79.75 7.88 -11.27
N ASP A 39 -79.81 6.61 -11.66
CA ASP A 39 -80.47 5.58 -10.87
C ASP A 39 -79.87 5.50 -9.45
N GLU A 40 -80.73 5.64 -8.44
CA GLU A 40 -80.34 5.72 -7.04
C GLU A 40 -79.58 4.47 -6.59
N ALA A 41 -80.00 3.29 -7.07
CA ALA A 41 -79.35 2.03 -6.72
C ALA A 41 -77.91 1.97 -7.27
N THR A 42 -77.71 2.44 -8.50
CA THR A 42 -76.39 2.51 -9.15
C THR A 42 -75.44 3.46 -8.42
N VAL A 43 -75.92 4.67 -8.07
CA VAL A 43 -75.10 5.67 -7.34
C VAL A 43 -74.77 5.18 -5.93
N THR A 44 -75.72 4.54 -5.25
CA THR A 44 -75.51 3.98 -3.91
C THR A 44 -74.47 2.86 -3.94
N ALA A 45 -74.55 1.95 -4.92
CA ALA A 45 -73.56 0.87 -5.06
C ALA A 45 -72.14 1.41 -5.36
N GLN A 46 -72.02 2.47 -6.17
CA GLN A 46 -70.75 3.13 -6.43
C GLN A 46 -70.20 3.83 -5.19
N LEU A 47 -71.05 4.54 -4.44
CA LEU A 47 -70.66 5.19 -3.19
C LEU A 47 -70.18 4.15 -2.17
N ASP A 48 -70.90 3.06 -1.97
CA ASP A 48 -70.51 1.98 -1.05
C ASP A 48 -69.23 1.27 -1.49
N ARG A 49 -68.97 1.19 -2.79
CA ARG A 49 -67.70 0.68 -3.32
C ARG A 49 -66.55 1.62 -2.97
N VAL A 50 -66.68 2.92 -3.27
CA VAL A 50 -65.63 3.91 -3.02
C VAL A 50 -65.38 4.09 -1.51
N ILE A 51 -66.43 4.02 -0.68
CA ILE A 51 -66.30 4.03 0.78
C ILE A 51 -65.52 2.82 1.26
N ARG A 52 -65.81 1.61 0.76
CA ARG A 52 -65.07 0.39 1.11
C ARG A 52 -63.61 0.44 0.62
N GLU A 53 -63.37 0.95 -0.58
CA GLU A 53 -62.02 1.14 -1.11
C GLU A 53 -61.22 2.12 -0.23
N ARG A 54 -61.82 3.25 0.17
CA ARG A 54 -61.23 4.21 1.11
C ARG A 54 -60.96 3.59 2.49
N GLU A 55 -61.91 2.87 3.06
CA GLU A 55 -61.76 2.22 4.36
C GLU A 55 -60.71 1.10 4.33
N GLY A 56 -60.54 0.45 3.17
CA GLY A 56 -59.49 -0.54 2.92
C GLY A 56 -58.08 0.02 2.83
N MET A 57 -57.89 1.34 2.65
CA MET A 57 -56.56 1.97 2.63
C MET A 57 -55.91 2.06 4.01
N GLY A 58 -56.66 1.79 5.08
CA GLY A 58 -56.18 1.87 6.45
C GLY A 58 -56.25 3.29 7.04
N PRO A 59 -55.88 3.45 8.32
CA PRO A 59 -55.94 4.74 8.99
C PRO A 59 -54.94 5.74 8.39
N VAL A 60 -55.31 7.02 8.35
CA VAL A 60 -54.42 8.10 7.92
C VAL A 60 -53.23 8.18 8.88
N ASN A 61 -52.01 8.05 8.36
CA ASN A 61 -50.80 8.28 9.15
C ASN A 61 -50.59 9.78 9.34
N LEU A 62 -51.09 10.32 10.45
CA LEU A 62 -50.95 11.73 10.82
C LEU A 62 -49.49 12.16 11.04
N ARG A 63 -48.56 11.22 11.17
CA ARG A 63 -47.12 11.47 11.33
C ARG A 63 -46.32 11.35 10.04
N ALA A 64 -46.95 10.97 8.93
CA ALA A 64 -46.26 10.70 7.67
C ALA A 64 -45.39 11.87 7.20
N GLU A 65 -45.90 13.11 7.32
CA GLU A 65 -45.13 14.31 6.94
C GLU A 65 -43.91 14.52 7.83
N THR A 66 -44.03 14.28 9.14
CA THR A 66 -42.92 14.40 10.09
C THR A 66 -41.89 13.30 9.86
N GLU A 67 -42.33 12.04 9.71
CA GLU A 67 -41.45 10.90 9.45
C GLU A 67 -40.71 11.04 8.11
N ALA A 68 -41.39 11.54 7.07
CA ALA A 68 -40.75 11.83 5.79
C ALA A 68 -39.65 12.90 5.93
N ALA A 69 -39.93 14.00 6.65
CA ALA A 69 -38.95 15.05 6.89
C ALA A 69 -37.74 14.55 7.71
N GLU A 70 -37.96 13.70 8.73
CA GLU A 70 -36.89 13.08 9.51
C GLU A 70 -36.00 12.16 8.65
N LEU A 71 -36.62 11.33 7.79
CA LEU A 71 -35.91 10.46 6.86
C LEU A 71 -35.12 11.26 5.82
N ASP A 72 -35.70 12.32 5.26
CA ASP A 72 -35.01 13.20 4.32
C ASP A 72 -33.77 13.84 4.95
N GLN A 73 -33.86 14.24 6.22
CA GLN A 73 -32.72 14.78 6.95
C GLN A 73 -31.62 13.73 7.17
N GLN A 74 -32.00 12.49 7.52
CA GLN A 74 -31.05 11.38 7.65
C GLN A 74 -30.38 11.06 6.30
N ILE A 75 -31.15 11.01 5.22
CA ILE A 75 -30.65 10.77 3.87
C ILE A 75 -29.66 11.87 3.46
N ALA A 76 -30.00 13.14 3.71
CA ALA A 76 -29.11 14.27 3.43
C ALA A 76 -27.79 14.15 4.21
N GLY A 77 -27.84 13.77 5.48
CA GLY A 77 -26.65 13.51 6.31
C GLY A 77 -25.77 12.39 5.75
N MET A 78 -26.37 11.23 5.45
CA MET A 78 -25.64 10.08 4.87
C MET A 78 -25.01 10.41 3.50
N ILE A 79 -25.70 11.20 2.67
CA ILE A 79 -25.16 11.66 1.38
C ILE A 79 -23.95 12.57 1.60
N ALA A 80 -24.02 13.51 2.53
CA ALA A 80 -22.90 14.40 2.84
C ALA A 80 -21.68 13.63 3.36
N GLU A 81 -21.88 12.66 4.27
CA GLU A 81 -20.81 11.79 4.77
C GLU A 81 -20.20 10.93 3.65
N ARG A 82 -21.04 10.34 2.78
CA ARG A 82 -20.57 9.60 1.62
C ARG A 82 -19.70 10.47 0.71
N ASP A 83 -20.13 11.69 0.44
CA ASP A 83 -19.41 12.59 -0.47
C ASP A 83 -18.08 13.05 0.13
N ASP A 84 -18.00 13.29 1.43
CA ASP A 84 -16.72 13.56 2.11
C ASP A 84 -15.79 12.33 2.07
N LEU A 85 -16.31 11.13 2.28
CA LEU A 85 -15.52 9.89 2.15
C LEU A 85 -15.00 9.70 0.73
N LEU A 86 -15.81 9.96 -0.30
CA LEU A 86 -15.36 9.91 -1.70
C LEU A 86 -14.27 10.94 -1.98
N ALA A 87 -14.41 12.16 -1.44
CA ALA A 87 -13.38 13.20 -1.56
C ALA A 87 -12.09 12.81 -0.81
N ALA A 88 -12.19 12.19 0.36
CA ALA A 88 -11.04 11.65 1.10
C ALA A 88 -10.33 10.54 0.32
N ILE A 89 -11.07 9.60 -0.26
CA ILE A 89 -10.52 8.53 -1.12
C ILE A 89 -9.79 9.12 -2.33
N ALA A 90 -10.37 10.13 -2.98
CA ALA A 90 -9.73 10.80 -4.11
C ALA A 90 -8.40 11.47 -3.71
N ARG A 91 -8.38 12.19 -2.58
CA ARG A 91 -7.16 12.80 -2.03
C ARG A 91 -6.09 11.76 -1.71
N LEU A 92 -6.47 10.66 -1.08
CA LEU A 92 -5.54 9.57 -0.75
C LEU A 92 -4.96 8.92 -2.01
N ARG A 93 -5.79 8.64 -3.03
CA ARG A 93 -5.33 8.10 -4.31
C ARG A 93 -4.35 9.02 -5.02
N GLN A 94 -4.60 10.33 -5.00
CA GLN A 94 -3.68 11.32 -5.54
C GLN A 94 -2.35 11.33 -4.76
N GLY A 95 -2.42 11.26 -3.42
CA GLY A 95 -1.24 11.14 -2.57
C GLY A 95 -0.39 9.91 -2.88
N ILE A 96 -1.02 8.74 -3.02
CA ILE A 96 -0.36 7.49 -3.42
C ILE A 96 0.29 7.63 -4.80
N GLY A 97 -0.40 8.22 -5.77
CA GLY A 97 0.14 8.43 -7.12
C GLY A 97 1.40 9.31 -7.14
N ASN A 98 1.43 10.36 -6.32
CA ASN A 98 2.60 11.22 -6.18
C ASN A 98 3.76 10.49 -5.49
N LEU A 99 3.47 9.76 -4.41
CA LEU A 99 4.47 8.97 -3.68
C LEU A 99 5.10 7.89 -4.59
N ASN A 100 4.28 7.18 -5.37
CA ASN A 100 4.77 6.14 -6.27
C ASN A 100 5.67 6.69 -7.38
N ARG A 101 5.34 7.89 -7.89
CA ARG A 101 6.20 8.57 -8.88
C ARG A 101 7.56 8.89 -8.30
N GLU A 102 7.58 9.51 -7.11
CA GLU A 102 8.81 9.85 -6.42
C GLU A 102 9.62 8.60 -6.05
N ALA A 103 8.94 7.53 -5.61
CA ALA A 103 9.57 6.25 -5.32
C ALA A 103 10.23 5.64 -6.56
N ARG A 104 9.56 5.64 -7.72
CA ARG A 104 10.12 5.18 -9.01
C ARG A 104 11.39 5.95 -9.37
N GLU A 105 11.34 7.27 -9.31
CA GLU A 105 12.49 8.13 -9.66
C GLU A 105 13.68 7.84 -8.73
N ARG A 106 13.44 7.77 -7.42
CA ARG A 106 14.49 7.46 -6.43
C ARG A 106 15.04 6.05 -6.59
N LEU A 107 14.19 5.06 -6.89
CA LEU A 107 14.61 3.68 -7.10
C LEU A 107 15.52 3.59 -8.32
N LEU A 108 15.11 4.15 -9.47
CA LEU A 108 15.89 4.12 -10.71
C LEU A 108 17.24 4.84 -10.56
N ALA A 109 17.26 5.99 -9.88
CA ALA A 109 18.50 6.71 -9.60
C ALA A 109 19.45 5.92 -8.69
N SER A 110 18.90 5.28 -7.65
CA SER A 110 19.68 4.43 -6.75
C SER A 110 20.21 3.19 -7.48
N PHE A 111 19.37 2.56 -8.32
CA PHE A 111 19.73 1.41 -9.14
C PHE A 111 20.90 1.72 -10.07
N ASP A 112 20.86 2.82 -10.81
CA ASP A 112 21.96 3.22 -11.70
C ASP A 112 23.27 3.46 -10.93
N THR A 113 23.16 4.04 -9.74
CA THR A 113 24.32 4.29 -8.87
C THR A 113 24.92 2.97 -8.37
N VAL A 114 24.09 2.03 -7.90
CA VAL A 114 24.54 0.70 -7.47
C VAL A 114 25.15 -0.08 -8.65
N ASP A 115 24.52 -0.07 -9.82
CA ASP A 115 25.02 -0.78 -11.01
C ASP A 115 26.39 -0.24 -11.45
N ARG A 116 26.60 1.07 -11.37
CA ARG A 116 27.90 1.71 -11.65
C ARG A 116 28.98 1.25 -10.68
N HIS A 117 28.72 1.31 -9.37
CA HIS A 117 29.67 0.81 -8.38
C HIS A 117 29.93 -0.68 -8.54
N PHE A 118 28.90 -1.46 -8.88
CA PHE A 118 29.02 -2.90 -9.10
C PHE A 118 29.92 -3.22 -10.28
N ARG A 119 29.76 -2.53 -11.42
CA ARG A 119 30.65 -2.64 -12.59
C ARG A 119 32.11 -2.37 -12.22
N ASP A 120 32.35 -1.27 -11.51
CA ASP A 120 33.70 -0.84 -11.14
C ASP A 120 34.35 -1.81 -10.15
N LEU A 121 33.63 -2.21 -9.10
CA LEU A 121 34.12 -3.15 -8.08
C LEU A 121 34.36 -4.53 -8.68
N PHE A 122 33.46 -5.02 -9.54
CA PHE A 122 33.62 -6.31 -10.20
C PHE A 122 34.89 -6.31 -11.06
N ALA A 123 35.10 -5.28 -11.88
CA ALA A 123 36.28 -5.19 -12.72
C ALA A 123 37.58 -5.14 -11.90
N ARG A 124 37.59 -4.44 -10.76
CA ARG A 124 38.74 -4.39 -9.85
C ARG A 124 39.01 -5.74 -9.20
N LEU A 125 37.97 -6.39 -8.66
CA LEU A 125 38.08 -7.67 -7.97
C LEU A 125 38.57 -8.80 -8.89
N PHE A 126 38.09 -8.86 -10.14
CA PHE A 126 38.49 -9.90 -11.09
C PHE A 126 39.70 -9.53 -11.95
N GLY A 127 40.23 -8.30 -11.84
CA GLY A 127 41.30 -7.78 -12.68
C GLY A 127 40.88 -7.63 -14.15
N GLY A 128 39.60 -7.40 -14.40
CA GLY A 128 38.96 -7.38 -15.71
C GLY A 128 37.55 -7.98 -15.67
N GLY A 129 36.99 -8.24 -16.85
CA GLY A 129 35.61 -8.73 -16.98
C GLY A 129 34.57 -7.60 -16.91
N ARG A 130 33.29 -7.98 -17.00
CA ARG A 130 32.15 -7.06 -16.97
C ARG A 130 30.99 -7.68 -16.21
N ALA A 131 30.33 -6.91 -15.37
CA ALA A 131 29.08 -7.30 -14.75
C ALA A 131 28.10 -6.14 -14.82
N HIS A 132 26.80 -6.41 -14.83
CA HIS A 132 25.79 -5.37 -14.71
C HIS A 132 24.50 -5.95 -14.12
N LEU A 133 23.71 -5.05 -13.57
CA LEU A 133 22.38 -5.31 -13.08
C LEU A 133 21.35 -5.04 -14.17
N LYS A 134 20.30 -5.85 -14.20
CA LYS A 134 19.14 -5.62 -15.06
C LYS A 134 17.87 -5.85 -14.26
N LEU A 135 16.90 -4.96 -14.39
CA LEU A 135 15.55 -5.20 -13.87
C LEU A 135 14.84 -6.23 -14.76
N THR A 136 14.09 -7.13 -14.16
CA THR A 136 13.24 -8.07 -14.92
C THR A 136 12.18 -7.31 -15.71
N GLU A 137 11.67 -7.92 -16.78
CA GLU A 137 10.61 -7.33 -17.59
C GLU A 137 9.30 -7.27 -16.78
N ALA A 138 9.05 -6.11 -16.15
CA ALA A 138 7.81 -5.78 -15.46
C ALA A 138 7.34 -4.38 -15.86
N ASP A 139 6.03 -4.16 -15.88
CA ASP A 139 5.43 -2.86 -16.22
C ASP A 139 5.75 -1.78 -15.16
N ASP A 140 6.02 -2.21 -13.92
CA ASP A 140 6.48 -1.35 -12.84
C ASP A 140 7.89 -1.71 -12.32
N PRO A 141 8.87 -0.79 -12.39
CA PRO A 141 10.16 -0.94 -11.71
C PRO A 141 10.05 -1.22 -10.21
N LEU A 142 8.97 -0.78 -9.54
CA LEU A 142 8.74 -1.08 -8.12
C LEU A 142 8.42 -2.55 -7.86
N ASP A 143 7.84 -3.24 -8.84
CA ASP A 143 7.48 -4.66 -8.78
C ASP A 143 8.50 -5.55 -9.52
N ALA A 144 9.48 -4.94 -10.20
CA ALA A 144 10.49 -5.65 -10.96
C ALA A 144 11.49 -6.37 -10.03
N GLY A 145 11.81 -7.62 -10.37
CA GLY A 145 12.93 -8.34 -9.79
C GLY A 145 14.28 -7.84 -10.32
N LEU A 146 15.35 -8.33 -9.69
CA LEU A 146 16.73 -8.00 -10.05
C LEU A 146 17.43 -9.22 -10.65
N GLU A 147 17.97 -9.07 -11.85
CA GLU A 147 18.86 -10.04 -12.48
C GLU A 147 20.31 -9.54 -12.47
N ILE A 148 21.21 -10.45 -12.14
CA ILE A 148 22.65 -10.19 -12.06
C ILE A 148 23.34 -10.93 -13.20
N PHE A 149 23.97 -10.16 -14.09
CA PHE A 149 24.76 -10.68 -15.20
C PHE A 149 26.23 -10.42 -14.95
N ALA A 150 27.06 -11.45 -15.10
CA ALA A 150 28.50 -11.33 -14.93
C ALA A 150 29.27 -12.10 -16.01
N SER A 151 30.42 -11.55 -16.38
CA SER A 151 31.37 -12.08 -17.35
C SER A 151 32.76 -11.93 -16.74
N PRO A 152 33.23 -12.94 -15.99
CA PRO A 152 34.62 -13.02 -15.54
C PRO A 152 35.58 -13.00 -16.75
N PRO A 153 36.85 -12.61 -16.56
CA PRO A 153 37.83 -12.55 -17.64
C PRO A 153 37.95 -13.92 -18.35
N GLY A 154 37.71 -13.92 -19.66
CA GLY A 154 37.76 -15.13 -20.50
C GLY A 154 36.46 -15.93 -20.58
N LYS A 155 35.38 -15.54 -19.89
CA LYS A 155 34.06 -16.19 -19.97
C LYS A 155 33.02 -15.28 -20.62
N ARG A 156 31.99 -15.89 -21.22
CA ARG A 156 30.83 -15.16 -21.75
C ARG A 156 29.97 -14.60 -20.62
N LEU A 157 29.10 -13.64 -20.96
CA LEU A 157 28.11 -13.09 -20.04
C LEU A 157 27.07 -14.16 -19.70
N GLN A 158 26.88 -14.42 -18.40
CA GLN A 158 25.98 -15.45 -17.90
C GLN A 158 25.25 -14.95 -16.64
N HIS A 159 24.13 -15.61 -16.31
CA HIS A 159 23.44 -15.39 -15.04
C HIS A 159 24.31 -15.84 -13.85
N LEU A 160 24.16 -15.18 -12.71
CA LEU A 160 24.88 -15.50 -11.47
C LEU A 160 24.81 -16.99 -11.08
N SER A 161 23.67 -17.64 -11.29
CA SER A 161 23.46 -19.07 -10.98
C SER A 161 24.29 -20.04 -11.83
N LEU A 162 24.89 -19.57 -12.92
CA LEU A 162 25.70 -20.38 -13.83
C LEU A 162 27.22 -20.22 -13.58
N LEU A 163 27.62 -19.43 -12.59
CA LEU A 163 29.02 -19.26 -12.21
C LEU A 163 29.50 -20.39 -11.28
N SER A 164 30.82 -20.54 -11.15
CA SER A 164 31.39 -21.42 -10.13
C SER A 164 31.15 -20.85 -8.72
N GLY A 165 31.14 -21.70 -7.68
CA GLY A 165 30.81 -21.28 -6.32
C GLY A 165 31.66 -20.11 -5.80
N GLY A 166 32.98 -20.12 -6.05
CA GLY A 166 33.87 -19.01 -5.67
C GLY A 166 33.60 -17.73 -6.47
N GLU A 167 33.36 -17.84 -7.78
CA GLU A 167 32.99 -16.68 -8.61
C GLU A 167 31.64 -16.10 -8.20
N GLN A 168 30.67 -16.96 -7.86
CA GLN A 168 29.36 -16.56 -7.38
C GLN A 168 29.48 -15.79 -6.06
N ALA A 169 30.25 -16.30 -5.11
CA ALA A 169 30.49 -15.65 -3.83
C ALA A 169 31.15 -14.28 -4.00
N LEU A 170 32.20 -14.19 -4.82
CA LEU A 170 32.92 -12.94 -5.06
C LEU A 170 32.07 -11.91 -5.83
N THR A 171 31.23 -12.37 -6.76
CA THR A 171 30.28 -11.51 -7.48
C THR A 171 29.20 -10.96 -6.54
N ALA A 172 28.66 -11.81 -5.67
CA ALA A 172 27.69 -11.38 -4.66
C ALA A 172 28.29 -10.37 -3.68
N LEU A 173 29.54 -10.60 -3.27
CA LEU A 173 30.29 -9.69 -2.41
C LEU A 173 30.54 -8.34 -3.08
N ALA A 174 30.88 -8.33 -4.37
CA ALA A 174 31.01 -7.11 -5.16
C ALA A 174 29.70 -6.30 -5.19
N LEU A 175 28.55 -6.97 -5.33
CA LEU A 175 27.24 -6.33 -5.29
C LEU A 175 26.92 -5.76 -3.91
N LEU A 176 27.23 -6.50 -2.85
CA LEU A 176 27.01 -6.06 -1.47
C LEU A 176 27.82 -4.78 -1.18
N PHE A 177 29.09 -4.75 -1.57
CA PHE A 177 29.93 -3.56 -1.43
C PHE A 177 29.49 -2.41 -2.35
N ALA A 178 28.99 -2.70 -3.55
CA ALA A 178 28.45 -1.67 -4.44
C ALA A 178 27.23 -0.97 -3.82
N ALA A 179 26.33 -1.76 -3.23
CA ALA A 179 25.20 -1.22 -2.47
C ALA A 179 25.68 -0.43 -1.25
N PHE A 180 26.68 -0.94 -0.53
CA PHE A 180 27.26 -0.25 0.62
C PHE A 180 27.85 1.13 0.27
N LEU A 181 28.55 1.24 -0.87
CA LEU A 181 29.15 2.50 -1.32
C LEU A 181 28.14 3.59 -1.65
N THR A 182 26.90 3.23 -2.00
CA THR A 182 25.86 4.25 -2.23
C THR A 182 25.40 4.97 -0.96
N ARG A 183 25.55 4.33 0.19
CA ARG A 183 25.25 4.92 1.50
C ARG A 183 26.20 4.36 2.56
N PRO A 184 27.46 4.85 2.62
CA PRO A 184 28.46 4.27 3.48
C PRO A 184 28.06 4.40 4.95
N ALA A 185 28.15 3.30 5.68
CA ALA A 185 27.97 3.28 7.12
C ALA A 185 29.33 3.49 7.82
N PRO A 186 29.34 4.06 9.04
CA PRO A 186 30.59 4.27 9.78
C PRO A 186 31.26 2.96 10.19
N ILE A 187 30.50 1.86 10.30
CA ILE A 187 31.01 0.53 10.66
C ILE A 187 30.39 -0.51 9.72
N CYS A 188 31.22 -1.39 9.17
CA CYS A 188 30.82 -2.56 8.39
C CYS A 188 31.33 -3.83 9.09
N VAL A 189 30.43 -4.78 9.40
CA VAL A 189 30.77 -6.06 10.03
C VAL A 189 30.65 -7.17 8.99
N LEU A 190 31.69 -7.97 8.83
CA LEU A 190 31.77 -9.07 7.88
C LEU A 190 32.04 -10.36 8.66
N ASP A 191 31.14 -11.33 8.56
CA ASP A 191 31.22 -12.60 9.31
C ASP A 191 31.45 -13.77 8.36
N GLU A 192 32.64 -14.37 8.43
CA GLU A 192 33.09 -15.53 7.62
C GLU A 192 32.80 -15.44 6.11
N VAL A 193 32.80 -14.21 5.58
CA VAL A 193 32.50 -13.95 4.16
C VAL A 193 33.56 -14.53 3.20
N ASP A 194 34.73 -14.86 3.73
CA ASP A 194 35.86 -15.45 3.02
C ASP A 194 35.88 -16.99 3.05
N ALA A 195 34.99 -17.64 3.80
CA ALA A 195 34.90 -19.11 3.86
C ALA A 195 34.73 -19.83 2.50
N PRO A 196 33.95 -19.31 1.52
CA PRO A 196 33.79 -19.96 0.22
C PRO A 196 34.87 -19.57 -0.81
N LEU A 197 35.85 -18.75 -0.44
CA LEU A 197 36.86 -18.21 -1.36
C LEU A 197 38.15 -19.04 -1.31
N ASP A 198 38.86 -19.08 -2.43
CA ASP A 198 40.23 -19.62 -2.48
C ASP A 198 41.26 -18.54 -2.12
N ASP A 199 42.52 -18.94 -1.88
CA ASP A 199 43.59 -18.02 -1.44
C ASP A 199 43.75 -16.80 -2.38
N ALA A 200 43.62 -16.99 -3.68
CA ALA A 200 43.75 -15.92 -4.67
C ALA A 200 42.60 -14.91 -4.59
N ASN A 201 41.38 -15.39 -4.39
CA ASN A 201 40.19 -14.55 -4.23
C ASN A 201 40.13 -13.87 -2.86
N VAL A 202 40.61 -14.53 -1.80
CA VAL A 202 40.80 -13.91 -0.48
C VAL A 202 41.80 -12.75 -0.57
N ASP A 203 42.87 -12.88 -1.33
CA ASP A 203 43.85 -11.80 -1.53
C ASP A 203 43.21 -10.54 -2.13
N ARG A 204 42.40 -10.73 -3.18
CA ARG A 204 41.64 -9.68 -3.87
C ARG A 204 40.61 -9.03 -2.94
N PHE A 205 39.91 -9.83 -2.15
CA PHE A 205 38.97 -9.36 -1.15
C PHE A 205 39.66 -8.49 -0.09
N CYS A 206 40.80 -8.94 0.45
CA CYS A 206 41.57 -8.18 1.43
C CYS A 206 42.09 -6.86 0.85
N ALA A 207 42.58 -6.87 -0.39
CA ALA A 207 43.00 -5.66 -1.08
C ALA A 207 41.83 -4.66 -1.24
N LEU A 208 40.64 -5.15 -1.60
CA LEU A 208 39.45 -4.31 -1.70
C LEU A 208 39.07 -3.68 -0.36
N ILE A 209 39.04 -4.46 0.73
CA ILE A 209 38.75 -3.90 2.07
C ILE A 209 39.77 -2.85 2.46
N ALA A 210 41.06 -3.11 2.23
CA ALA A 210 42.12 -2.16 2.54
C ALA A 210 41.94 -0.85 1.78
N ASP A 211 41.56 -0.91 0.49
CA ASP A 211 41.27 0.27 -0.31
C ASP A 211 40.04 1.03 0.19
N LEU A 212 38.95 0.32 0.53
CA LEU A 212 37.74 0.93 1.08
C LEU A 212 37.95 1.55 2.47
N ALA A 213 38.83 0.96 3.28
CA ALA A 213 39.17 1.46 4.60
C ALA A 213 40.00 2.77 4.54
N ARG A 214 40.70 3.03 3.44
CA ARG A 214 41.49 4.26 3.26
C ARG A 214 40.65 5.51 3.06
N ASP A 215 39.41 5.39 2.59
CA ASP A 215 38.52 6.54 2.37
C ASP A 215 38.01 7.17 3.70
N GLU A 216 38.50 6.72 4.87
CA GLU A 216 38.22 7.16 6.26
C GLU A 216 36.74 7.19 6.68
N ALA A 217 35.80 6.96 5.76
CA ALA A 217 34.37 7.00 5.99
C ALA A 217 33.83 5.76 6.72
N THR A 218 34.52 4.62 6.61
CA THR A 218 34.02 3.32 7.10
C THR A 218 35.13 2.54 7.82
N ARG A 219 34.80 2.01 9.00
CA ARG A 219 35.62 1.04 9.73
C ARG A 219 35.12 -0.37 9.48
N PHE A 220 36.03 -1.28 9.15
CA PHE A 220 35.70 -2.68 8.90
C PHE A 220 36.03 -3.56 10.11
N LEU A 221 35.06 -4.38 10.53
CA LEU A 221 35.24 -5.45 11.51
C LEU A 221 35.03 -6.78 10.79
N VAL A 222 36.10 -7.58 10.67
CA VAL A 222 36.05 -8.87 9.98
C VAL A 222 36.20 -9.99 10.99
N ILE A 223 35.24 -10.91 11.01
CA ILE A 223 35.27 -12.15 11.77
C ILE A 223 35.63 -13.24 10.76
N THR A 224 36.75 -13.91 10.99
CA THR A 224 37.27 -14.91 10.06
C THR A 224 38.19 -15.89 10.80
N HIS A 225 38.34 -17.10 10.24
CA HIS A 225 39.38 -18.05 10.60
C HIS A 225 40.45 -18.20 9.48
N HIS A 226 40.35 -17.42 8.39
CA HIS A 226 41.22 -17.51 7.23
C HIS A 226 42.56 -16.80 7.49
N ARG A 227 43.66 -17.56 7.35
CA ARG A 227 45.02 -17.07 7.71
C ARG A 227 45.45 -15.85 6.89
N MET A 228 45.10 -15.81 5.61
CA MET A 228 45.44 -14.69 4.72
C MET A 228 44.74 -13.39 5.15
N THR A 229 43.45 -13.46 5.48
CA THR A 229 42.68 -12.32 5.97
C THR A 229 43.24 -11.81 7.29
N MET A 230 43.55 -12.72 8.22
CA MET A 230 44.17 -12.38 9.50
C MET A 230 45.52 -11.67 9.35
N ALA A 231 46.27 -11.94 8.28
CA ALA A 231 47.58 -11.33 8.05
C ALA A 231 47.51 -9.92 7.44
N ARG A 232 46.33 -9.48 6.96
CA ARG A 232 46.14 -8.21 6.23
C ARG A 232 45.30 -7.18 6.98
N VAL A 233 45.05 -7.37 8.26
CA VAL A 233 44.31 -6.43 9.12
C VAL A 233 45.25 -5.64 10.04
N ASP A 234 44.82 -4.46 10.49
CA ASP A 234 45.63 -3.63 11.38
C ASP A 234 45.76 -4.22 12.79
N ARG A 235 44.66 -4.80 13.29
CA ARG A 235 44.57 -5.30 14.67
C ARG A 235 43.73 -6.55 14.74
N LEU A 236 44.26 -7.58 15.42
CA LEU A 236 43.58 -8.84 15.66
C LEU A 236 43.01 -8.88 17.06
N TYR A 237 41.77 -9.35 17.15
CA TYR A 237 41.13 -9.70 18.41
C TYR A 237 40.84 -11.19 18.40
N GLY A 238 41.57 -11.95 19.21
CA GLY A 238 41.33 -13.36 19.43
C GLY A 238 40.30 -13.57 20.53
N VAL A 239 39.35 -14.47 20.31
CA VAL A 239 38.45 -14.95 21.37
C VAL A 239 38.95 -16.31 21.83
N THR A 240 39.25 -16.42 23.12
CA THR A 240 39.71 -17.67 23.76
C THR A 240 38.70 -18.11 24.81
N MET A 241 38.65 -19.41 25.10
CA MET A 241 37.78 -19.96 26.14
C MET A 241 38.63 -20.74 27.15
N PRO A 242 39.30 -20.05 28.10
CA PRO A 242 40.12 -20.70 29.11
C PRO A 242 39.29 -21.56 30.08
N GLU A 243 38.07 -21.11 30.38
CA GLU A 243 37.09 -21.83 31.18
C GLU A 243 35.84 -22.11 30.34
N ARG A 244 35.23 -23.29 30.53
CA ARG A 244 34.08 -23.70 29.72
C ARG A 244 32.92 -22.73 29.91
N GLY A 245 32.53 -22.06 28.82
CA GLY A 245 31.42 -21.10 28.81
C GLY A 245 31.80 -19.66 29.14
N VAL A 246 33.08 -19.37 29.40
CA VAL A 246 33.58 -18.01 29.62
C VAL A 246 34.53 -17.64 28.49
N SER A 247 34.11 -16.70 27.63
CA SER A 247 34.94 -16.18 26.56
C SER A 247 35.79 -15.02 27.06
N GLN A 248 37.10 -15.06 26.77
CA GLN A 248 38.05 -14.00 27.07
C GLN A 248 38.64 -13.44 25.77
N LEU A 249 38.62 -12.12 25.64
CA LEU A 249 39.19 -11.39 24.52
C LEU A 249 40.69 -11.17 24.74
N VAL A 250 41.50 -11.49 23.74
CA VAL A 250 42.92 -11.14 23.65
C VAL A 250 43.12 -10.29 22.41
N SER A 251 43.96 -9.26 22.48
CA SER A 251 44.24 -8.40 21.32
C SER A 251 45.72 -8.41 20.96
N VAL A 252 46.01 -8.54 19.67
CA VAL A 252 47.36 -8.42 19.12
C VAL A 252 47.36 -7.29 18.10
N ASP A 253 48.27 -6.35 18.28
CA ASP A 253 48.51 -5.26 17.32
C ASP A 253 49.58 -5.72 16.33
N LEU A 254 49.18 -5.94 15.07
CA LEU A 254 50.05 -6.52 14.06
C LEU A 254 51.12 -5.54 13.58
N GLN A 255 50.77 -4.25 13.45
CA GLN A 255 51.72 -3.21 13.07
C GLN A 255 52.87 -3.13 14.07
N ARG A 256 52.54 -3.15 15.37
CA ARG A 256 53.55 -3.11 16.44
C ARG A 256 54.38 -4.40 16.53
N ALA A 257 53.81 -5.55 16.20
CA ALA A 257 54.53 -6.82 16.20
C ALA A 257 55.59 -6.89 15.07
N GLU A 258 55.31 -6.27 13.93
CA GLU A 258 56.23 -6.24 12.79
C GLU A 258 57.43 -5.30 13.03
N GLU A 259 57.20 -4.15 13.68
CA GLU A 259 58.26 -3.23 14.12
C GLU A 259 59.27 -3.90 15.07
N ILE A 260 58.77 -4.65 16.07
CA ILE A 260 59.61 -5.37 17.04
C ILE A 260 60.46 -6.44 16.35
N ARG A 261 59.94 -7.09 15.30
CA ARG A 261 60.67 -8.11 14.54
C ARG A 261 61.78 -7.53 13.66
N GLN A 262 61.65 -6.30 13.20
CA GLN A 262 62.69 -5.61 12.43
C GLN A 262 63.81 -5.03 13.31
N THR A 263 63.55 -4.87 14.62
CA THR A 263 64.53 -4.38 15.59
C THR A 263 65.29 -5.49 16.35
N ALA A 264 64.86 -6.74 16.19
CA ALA A 264 65.45 -7.94 16.81
C ALA A 264 66.30 -8.73 15.80
#